data_AF-A0A0B5AYU8-F1
#
_entry.id   AF-A0A0B5AYU8-F1
#
_cell.length_a   1.000
_cell.length_b   1.000
_cell.length_c   1.000
_cell.angle_alpha   90.00
_cell.angle_beta   90.00
_cell.angle_gamma   90.00
#
_symmetry.space_group_name_H-M   'P 1'
#
loop_
_entity.id
_entity.type
_entity.pdbx_description
1 polymer ?
#
loop_
_entity_poly.entity_id
_entity_poly.type
_entity_poly.pdbx_seq_one_letter_code
_entity_poly.pdbx_strand_id
1 'polypeptide(L)' 'MHIRHTDREIFYHHVPLFLYHELLMAEKPSHYIRKHIHPLFPHEERMR' A
#
# COMPACT_ATOMS: atom_id res chain seq x y z
N MET A 1 3.37 6.25 0.22
CA MET A 1 2.11 5.91 -0.48
C MET A 1 0.99 5.85 0.55
N HIS A 2 -0.15 6.48 0.28
CA HIS A 2 -1.29 6.54 1.21
C HIS A 2 -2.46 5.73 0.66
N ILE A 3 -2.97 4.77 1.43
CA ILE A 3 -4.16 3.97 1.10
C ILE A 3 -5.20 4.19 2.19
N ARG A 4 -6.41 4.59 1.78
CA ARG A 4 -7.56 4.75 2.66
C ARG A 4 -8.48 3.54 2.52
N HIS A 5 -8.90 2.98 3.65
CA HIS A 5 -9.79 1.83 3.71
C HIS A 5 -10.85 2.04 4.80
N THR A 6 -12.08 2.42 4.44
CA THR A 6 -13.24 2.67 5.33
C THR A 6 -12.93 3.46 6.61
N ASP A 7 -12.49 2.75 7.66
CA ASP A 7 -12.17 3.20 9.02
C ASP A 7 -10.66 3.44 9.27
N ARG A 8 -9.80 3.11 8.30
CA ARG A 8 -8.34 3.09 8.45
C ARG A 8 -7.65 3.86 7.35
N GLU A 9 -6.60 4.57 7.71
CA GLU A 9 -5.62 5.14 6.79
C GLU A 9 -4.27 4.43 7.01
N ILE A 10 -3.69 3.88 5.94
CA ILE A 10 -2.40 3.20 5.97
C ILE A 10 -1.38 4.03 5.19
N PHE A 11 -0.28 4.36 5.85
CA PHE A 11 0.81 5.15 5.31
C PHE A 11 2.04 4.26 5.12
N TYR A 12 2.40 3.98 3.88
CA TYR A 12 3.61 3.23 3.53
C TYR A 12 4.78 4.18 3.27
N HIS A 13 5.90 3.95 3.95
CA HIS A 13 7.12 4.74 3.84
C HIS A 13 8.13 4.06 2.91
N HIS A 14 8.91 4.85 2.17
CA HIS A 14 10.01 4.38 1.31
C HIS A 14 9.64 3.37 0.21
N VAL A 15 8.38 3.34 -0.24
CA VAL A 15 7.96 2.49 -1.37
C VAL A 15 8.57 3.03 -2.68
N PRO A 16 9.35 2.23 -3.42
CA PRO A 16 9.90 2.62 -4.72
C PRO A 16 8.81 2.98 -5.73
N LEU A 17 9.12 3.94 -6.60
CA LEU A 17 8.18 4.42 -7.61
C LEU A 17 7.72 3.32 -8.57
N PHE A 18 8.59 2.35 -8.92
CA PHE A 18 8.21 1.26 -9.82
C PHE A 18 7.13 0.35 -9.23
N LEU A 19 7.19 0.04 -7.93
CA LEU A 19 6.13 -0.75 -7.25
C LEU A 19 4.82 0.03 -7.18
N TYR A 20 4.88 1.36 -7.06
CA TYR A 20 3.69 2.20 -7.16
C TYR A 20 3.06 2.14 -8.55
N HIS A 21 3.86 2.18 -9.62
CA HIS A 21 3.37 2.00 -10.98
C HIS A 21 2.76 0.62 -11.21
N GLU A 22 3.42 -0.45 -10.74
CA GLU A 22 2.88 -1.81 -10.81
C GLU A 22 1.55 -1.93 -10.06
N LEU A 23 1.42 -1.32 -8.88
CA LEU A 23 0.17 -1.28 -8.13
C LEU A 23 -0.96 -0.62 -8.93
N LEU A 24 -0.71 0.48 -9.62
CA LEU A 24 -1.72 1.17 -10.43
C LEU A 24 -2.21 0.32 -11.61
N MET A 25 -1.37 -0.58 -12.12
CA MET A 25 -1.69 -1.49 -13.23
C MET A 25 -2.21 -2.86 -12.75
N ALA A 26 -2.17 -3.14 -11.45
CA ALA A 26 -2.57 -4.44 -10.92
C ALA A 26 -4.09 -4.63 -11.02
N GLU A 27 -4.51 -5.79 -11.55
CA GLU A 27 -5.94 -6.18 -11.61
C GLU A 27 -6.59 -6.22 -10.21
N LYS A 28 -5.80 -6.60 -9.19
CA LYS A 28 -6.24 -6.68 -7.79
C LYS A 28 -5.28 -5.91 -6.88
N PRO A 29 -5.45 -4.59 -6.73
CA PRO A 29 -4.55 -3.73 -5.96
C PRO A 29 -4.36 -4.20 -4.52
N SER A 30 -5.44 -4.62 -3.84
CA SER A 30 -5.38 -5.12 -2.46
C SER A 30 -4.51 -6.38 -2.31
N HIS A 31 -4.59 -7.31 -3.28
CA HIS A 31 -3.74 -8.50 -3.30
C HIS A 31 -2.27 -8.11 -3.55
N TYR A 32 -2.03 -7.20 -4.49
CA TYR A 32 -0.68 -6.72 -4.79
C TYR A 32 -0.04 -6.05 -3.56
N ILE A 33 -0.75 -5.14 -2.89
CA ILE A 33 -0.29 -4.50 -1.66
C ILE A 33 0.07 -5.55 -0.62
N ARG A 34 -0.83 -6.52 -0.35
CA ARG A 34 -0.62 -7.54 0.67
C ARG A 34 0.60 -8.43 0.39
N LYS A 35 0.94 -8.66 -0.88
CA LYS A 35 2.02 -9.57 -1.29
C LYS A 35 3.36 -8.86 -1.48
N HIS A 36 3.35 -7.64 -2.03
CA HIS A 36 4.57 -6.96 -2.50
C HIS A 36 4.93 -5.71 -1.70
N ILE A 37 3.96 -5.09 -1.00
CA ILE A 37 4.20 -3.83 -0.28
C ILE A 37 4.15 -4.06 1.23
N HIS A 38 3.06 -4.61 1.73
CA HIS A 38 2.78 -4.75 3.16
C HIS A 38 3.86 -5.49 3.98
N PRO A 39 4.44 -6.62 3.53
CA PRO A 39 5.46 -7.32 4.30
C PRO A 39 6.86 -6.72 4.17
N LEU A 40 7.11 -5.88 3.16
CA LEU A 40 8.46 -5.39 2.82
C LEU A 40 8.71 -3.95 3.27
N PHE A 41 7.65 -3.15 3.40
CA PHE A 41 7.79 -1.71 3.68
C PHE A 41 7.17 -1.35 5.03
N PRO A 42 7.89 -0.58 5.87
CA PRO A 42 7.34 -0.01 7.09
C PRO A 42 6.07 0.80 6.79
N HIS A 43 5.06 0.62 7.64
CA HIS A 43 3.81 1.33 7.51
C HIS A 43 3.21 1.70 8.86
N GLU A 44 2.48 2.82 8.86
CA GLU A 44 1.68 3.27 9.98
C GLU A 44 0.20 3.09 9.64
N GLU A 45 -0.56 2.47 10.55
CA GLU A 45 -2.01 2.42 10.48
C GLU A 45 -2.61 3.44 11.45
N ARG A 46 -3.51 4.27 10.96
CA ARG A 46 -4.27 5.24 11.77
C ARG A 46 -5.75 4.92 11.66
N MET A 47 -6.38 4.65 12.81
CA MET A 47 -7.83 4.58 12.91
C MET A 47 -8.40 6.01 12.87
N ARG A 48 -9.41 6.22 12.03
CA ARG A 48 -10.16 7.49 11.96
C ARG A 48 -11.34 7.51 12.91
#